data_AF-A5KSP6-F1
#
_entry.id   AF-A5KSP6-F1
#
_cell.length_a   1.000
_cell.length_b   1.000
_cell.length_c   1.000
_cell.angle_alpha   90.00
_cell.angle_beta   90.00
_cell.angle_gamma   90.00
#
_symmetry.space_group_name_H-M   'P 1'
#
loop_
_entity.id
_entity.type
_entity.pdbx_description
1 polymer ?
#
loop_
_entity_poly.entity_id
_entity_poly.type
_entity_poly.pdbx_seq_one_letter_code
_entity_poly.pdbx_strand_id
1 'polypeptide(L)'
;MTAGQAVKLVSVRHRINSGTSATVKLQNNGADITGFTGISVTTTATTTDPADATLADGDMLQLVVTATSGSPQNMSFSLFFETVV
;
A
#
# COMPACT_ATOMS: atom_id res chain seq x y z
N MET A 1 -11.00 8.95 -19.25
CA MET A 1 -10.07 7.81 -19.27
C MET A 1 -10.28 7.07 -20.58
N THR A 2 -9.25 6.94 -21.42
CA THR A 2 -9.33 6.18 -22.67
C THR A 2 -9.19 4.69 -22.33
N ALA A 3 -10.05 3.84 -22.87
CA ALA A 3 -9.97 2.40 -22.64
C ALA A 3 -8.58 1.87 -23.06
N GLY A 4 -7.84 1.26 -22.12
CA GLY A 4 -6.60 0.54 -22.40
C GLY A 4 -5.32 1.04 -21.73
N GLN A 5 -5.31 2.14 -20.97
CA GLN A 5 -4.11 2.49 -20.18
C GLN A 5 -4.05 1.63 -18.91
N ALA A 6 -3.13 0.66 -18.89
CA ALA A 6 -2.79 -0.06 -17.68
C ALA A 6 -2.08 0.90 -16.71
N VAL A 7 -2.50 0.89 -15.46
CA VAL A 7 -1.83 1.64 -14.38
C VAL A 7 -1.08 0.64 -13.53
N LYS A 8 0.06 1.03 -12.99
CA LYS A 8 0.83 0.22 -12.05
C LYS A 8 0.93 0.91 -10.71
N LEU A 9 0.73 0.17 -9.63
CA LEU A 9 1.19 0.55 -8.30
C LEU A 9 2.69 0.23 -8.23
N VAL A 10 3.51 1.27 -8.06
CA VAL A 10 4.98 1.13 -8.06
C VAL A 10 5.52 1.07 -6.63
N SER A 11 5.06 1.98 -5.77
CA SER A 11 5.54 2.03 -4.39
C SER A 11 4.51 2.61 -3.45
N VAL A 12 4.78 2.46 -2.15
CA VAL A 12 4.01 3.07 -1.08
C VAL A 12 4.92 3.82 -0.12
N ARG A 13 4.43 4.92 0.45
CA ARG A 13 5.11 5.63 1.54
C ARG A 13 4.21 5.67 2.75
N HIS A 14 4.74 5.31 3.90
CA HIS A 14 3.93 5.13 5.10
C HIS A 14 4.64 5.61 6.36
N ARG A 15 3.82 5.98 7.35
CA ARG A 15 4.22 6.21 8.74
C ARG A 15 2.99 6.22 9.64
N ILE A 16 3.19 6.01 10.92
CA ILE A 16 2.25 6.41 11.99
C ILE A 16 2.76 7.66 12.69
N ASN A 17 1.87 8.44 13.30
CA ASN A 17 2.29 9.62 14.07
C ASN A 17 2.83 9.25 15.45
N SER A 18 2.23 8.23 16.09
CA SER A 18 2.55 7.82 17.46
C SER A 18 2.20 6.35 17.70
N GLY A 19 2.77 5.77 18.74
CA GLY A 19 2.69 4.32 19.05
C GLY A 19 3.93 3.58 18.58
N THR A 20 3.85 2.25 18.48
CA THR A 20 5.01 1.42 18.12
C THR A 20 4.99 1.05 16.64
N SER A 21 4.05 0.21 16.21
CA SER A 21 3.94 -0.18 14.81
C SER A 21 2.60 -0.82 14.44
N ALA A 22 2.31 -0.83 13.15
CA ALA A 22 1.27 -1.66 12.54
C ALA A 22 1.88 -2.46 11.38
N THR A 23 1.54 -3.74 11.30
CA THR A 23 1.84 -4.56 10.12
C THR A 23 0.64 -4.49 9.19
N VAL A 24 0.87 -4.11 7.94
CA VAL A 24 -0.19 -3.95 6.94
C VAL A 24 0.11 -4.71 5.66
N LYS A 25 -0.93 -4.91 4.86
CA LYS A 25 -0.84 -5.39 3.49
C LYS A 25 -1.80 -4.62 2.60
N LEU A 26 -1.52 -4.60 1.30
CA LEU A 26 -2.47 -4.12 0.30
C LEU A 26 -3.14 -5.30 -0.39
N GLN A 27 -4.43 -5.13 -0.63
CA GLN A 27 -5.24 -6.05 -1.44
C GLN A 27 -5.80 -5.33 -2.66
N ASN A 28 -5.91 -6.05 -3.76
CA ASN A 28 -6.68 -5.66 -4.95
C ASN A 28 -7.84 -6.64 -5.11
N ASN A 29 -9.07 -6.14 -5.09
CA ASN A 29 -10.31 -6.95 -5.19
C ASN A 29 -10.34 -8.12 -4.17
N GLY A 30 -9.82 -7.89 -2.97
CA GLY A 30 -9.78 -8.87 -1.87
C GLY A 30 -8.61 -9.87 -1.91
N ALA A 31 -7.78 -9.87 -2.97
CA ALA A 31 -6.57 -10.68 -3.07
C ALA A 31 -5.32 -9.86 -2.70
N ASP A 32 -4.36 -10.49 -2.02
CA ASP A 32 -3.11 -9.82 -1.62
C ASP A 32 -2.29 -9.41 -2.85
N ILE A 33 -1.84 -8.15 -2.88
CA ILE A 33 -0.94 -7.68 -3.94
C ILE A 33 0.47 -8.18 -3.63
N THR A 34 1.04 -8.94 -4.56
CA THR A 34 2.36 -9.55 -4.41
C THR A 34 3.41 -8.46 -4.11
N GLY A 35 4.25 -8.69 -3.11
CA GLY A 35 5.28 -7.73 -2.69
C GLY A 35 4.80 -6.62 -1.75
N PHE A 36 3.49 -6.34 -1.71
CA PHE A 36 2.89 -5.35 -0.79
C PHE A 36 2.24 -6.02 0.44
N THR A 37 2.91 -7.02 1.00
CA THR A 37 2.48 -7.78 2.18
C THR A 37 3.45 -7.62 3.34
N GLY A 38 2.96 -7.62 4.58
CA GLY A 38 3.83 -7.60 5.76
C GLY A 38 4.59 -6.29 5.95
N ILE A 39 4.07 -5.18 5.43
CA ILE A 39 4.68 -3.86 5.51
C ILE A 39 4.63 -3.39 6.96
N SER A 40 5.79 -3.14 7.56
CA SER A 40 5.89 -2.62 8.93
C SER A 40 5.86 -1.09 8.92
N VAL A 41 4.75 -0.52 9.37
CA VAL A 41 4.55 0.93 9.48
C VAL A 41 4.95 1.37 10.89
N THR A 42 5.99 2.21 10.99
CA THR A 42 6.50 2.77 12.25
C THR A 42 6.39 4.29 12.24
N THR A 43 6.90 4.96 13.27
CA THR A 43 6.92 6.43 13.33
C THR A 43 7.86 7.06 12.29
N THR A 44 8.79 6.28 11.74
CA THR A 44 9.74 6.73 10.71
C THR A 44 9.12 6.59 9.32
N ALA A 45 9.05 7.69 8.58
CA ALA A 45 8.60 7.68 7.20
C ALA A 45 9.49 6.79 6.33
N THR A 46 8.90 5.75 5.74
CA THR A 46 9.61 4.76 4.91
C THR A 46 8.86 4.54 3.61
N THR A 47 9.60 4.25 2.54
CA THR A 47 9.05 3.81 1.25
C THR A 47 9.23 2.29 1.12
N THR A 48 8.18 1.61 0.65
CA THR A 48 8.25 0.20 0.26
C THR A 48 8.00 0.12 -1.24
N ASP A 49 8.94 -0.48 -1.97
CA ASP A 49 9.05 -0.45 -3.43
C ASP A 49 9.40 -1.87 -3.94
N PRO A 50 8.42 -2.79 -3.93
CA PRO A 50 8.59 -4.13 -4.49
C PRO A 50 8.40 -4.08 -6.03
N ALA A 51 8.20 -5.23 -6.67
CA ALA A 51 7.86 -5.25 -8.08
C ALA A 51 6.49 -4.57 -8.35
N ASP A 52 6.41 -3.83 -9.46
CA ASP A 52 5.18 -3.18 -9.93
C ASP A 52 3.98 -4.14 -9.94
N ALA A 53 2.84 -3.66 -9.45
CA ALA A 53 1.57 -4.37 -9.57
C ALA A 53 0.67 -3.68 -10.59
N THR A 54 0.35 -4.38 -11.68
CA THR A 54 -0.62 -3.90 -12.67
C THR A 54 -2.03 -3.87 -12.10
N LEU A 55 -2.75 -2.79 -12.36
CA LEU A 55 -4.13 -2.56 -11.95
C LEU A 55 -5.00 -2.34 -13.18
N ALA A 56 -6.22 -2.87 -13.11
CA ALA A 56 -7.26 -2.62 -14.09
C ALA A 56 -8.15 -1.45 -13.66
N ASP A 57 -8.86 -0.85 -14.62
CA ASP A 57 -9.88 0.14 -14.31
C ASP A 57 -10.99 -0.48 -13.47
N GLY A 58 -11.43 0.23 -12.43
CA GLY A 58 -12.44 -0.24 -11.48
C GLY A 58 -11.93 -1.17 -10.37
N ASP A 59 -10.63 -1.48 -10.31
CA ASP A 59 -10.04 -2.26 -9.22
C ASP A 59 -10.18 -1.56 -7.86
N MET A 60 -10.55 -2.33 -6.83
CA MET A 60 -10.72 -1.85 -5.47
C MET A 60 -9.49 -2.17 -4.63
N LEU A 61 -8.74 -1.13 -4.25
CA LEU A 61 -7.59 -1.24 -3.36
C LEU A 61 -8.02 -1.14 -1.89
N GLN A 62 -7.51 -2.05 -1.06
CA GLN A 62 -7.75 -2.05 0.38
C GLN A 62 -6.45 -2.12 1.16
N LEU A 63 -6.28 -1.21 2.12
CA LEU A 63 -5.27 -1.31 3.16
C LEU A 63 -5.80 -2.18 4.31
N VAL A 64 -5.11 -3.28 4.59
CA VAL A 64 -5.51 -4.22 5.65
C VAL A 64 -4.45 -4.22 6.74
N VAL A 65 -4.84 -3.88 7.97
CA VAL A 65 -3.99 -4.04 9.16
C VAL A 65 -4.08 -5.47 9.65
N THR A 66 -2.97 -6.19 9.65
CA THR A 66 -2.92 -7.62 10.03
C THR A 66 -2.43 -7.84 11.45
N ALA A 67 -1.63 -6.90 11.99
CA ALA A 67 -1.18 -6.91 13.36
C ALA A 67 -0.85 -5.49 13.83
N THR A 68 -0.88 -5.29 15.14
CA THR A 68 -0.44 -4.04 15.78
C THR A 68 0.47 -4.36 16.95
N SER A 69 1.49 -3.53 17.17
CA SER A 69 2.29 -3.52 18.40
C SER A 69 2.05 -2.20 19.13
N GLY A 70 1.77 -2.27 20.43
CA GLY A 70 1.37 -1.12 21.23
C GLY A 70 0.02 -0.53 20.77
N SER A 71 -0.03 0.80 20.62
CA SER A 71 -1.24 1.53 20.22
C SER A 71 -0.92 2.53 19.10
N PRO A 72 -0.69 2.06 17.86
CA PRO A 72 -0.39 2.93 16.72
C PRO A 72 -1.58 3.84 16.40
N GLN A 73 -1.31 5.13 16.16
CA GLN A 73 -2.34 6.13 15.85
C GLN A 73 -1.95 7.02 14.68
N ASN A 74 -2.97 7.53 14.00
CA ASN A 74 -2.89 8.53 12.93
C ASN A 74 -1.97 8.08 11.78
N MET A 75 -2.27 6.91 11.19
CA MET A 75 -1.52 6.38 10.06
C MET A 75 -1.67 7.26 8.83
N SER A 76 -0.54 7.56 8.19
CA SER A 76 -0.47 8.11 6.84
C SER A 76 0.04 7.02 5.90
N PHE A 77 -0.67 6.79 4.80
CA PHE A 77 -0.30 5.79 3.80
C PHE A 77 -0.58 6.38 2.40
N SER A 78 0.48 6.52 1.60
CA SER A 78 0.44 7.08 0.26
C SER A 78 0.76 5.99 -0.77
N LEU A 79 -0.02 5.95 -1.85
CA LEU A 79 0.14 5.04 -2.98
C LEU A 79 0.70 5.83 -4.16
N PHE A 80 1.72 5.29 -4.84
CA PHE A 80 2.30 5.90 -6.04
C PHE A 80 1.97 5.05 -7.26
N PHE A 81 1.41 5.70 -8.28
CA PHE A 81 0.98 5.04 -9.49
C PHE A 81 1.70 5.61 -10.71
N GLU A 82 1.97 4.74 -11.68
CA GLU A 82 2.50 5.11 -12.99
C GLU A 82 1.61 4.59 -14.10
N THR A 83 1.44 5.40 -15.15
CA THR A 83 0.76 4.96 -16.37
C THR A 83 1.72 4.17 -17.24
N VAL A 84 1.29 2.99 -17.69
CA VAL A 84 1.98 2.27 -18.77
C VAL A 84 1.58 2.94 -20.08
N VAL A 85 2.55 3.55 -20.75
CA VAL A 85 2.39 4.16 -22.09
C VAL A 85 2.74 3.13 -23.15
#